data_AF-A0A2N5PPW8-F1
#
_entry.id   AF-A0A2N5PPW8-F1
#
_cell.length_a   1.000
_cell.length_b   1.000
_cell.length_c   1.000
_cell.angle_alpha   90.00
_cell.angle_beta   90.00
_cell.angle_gamma   90.00
#
_symmetry.space_group_name_H-M   'P 1'
#
loop_
_entity.id
_entity.type
_entity.pdbx_description
1 polymer ?
#
loop_
_entity_poly.entity_id
_entity_poly.type
_entity_poly.pdbx_seq_one_letter_code
_entity_poly.pdbx_strand_id
1 'polypeptide(L)'
;MKTEYTISQIAEKLHITTNKIRFYEKKGLLTPMRESQNRYRKFGEEDIFRLETILLYRSLGLSIEAIQNILQCNKKENYLTHMQNQWMAVNNEIHRLSEIRKSLETVLDKVYEESEEQELEKDFLKIIEQSNLLCQVKNEWKDQWDFDGWARAYDEDVKRDTGALKIYENYETVLQMVFEEVENFQRKDGKILEIGVGTGNLEGKFLQNKYHIIGIDQSRQMLAVAKEKYPKLHVRLGEFLKIPYENQTFDVIVSTYAFHHLNEEEKRVAIAEMMRVLKKDGRIILGDLMFQNKAEEQKIRSTLSPEQIKELNGEYYSYLHLLIKEVEQYEKRVVYKRIDRFNYVVAIQ
;
A
#
# COMPACT_ATOMS: atom_id res chain seq x y z
N MET A 1 41.87 27.72 7.32
CA MET A 1 42.31 26.74 6.30
C MET A 1 41.17 25.76 6.12
N LYS A 2 40.67 25.53 4.89
CA LYS A 2 39.74 24.41 4.66
C LYS A 2 40.55 23.12 4.85
N THR A 3 40.11 22.22 5.73
CA THR A 3 40.77 20.93 5.93
C THR A 3 40.58 20.10 4.66
N GLU A 4 41.69 19.72 4.03
CA GLU A 4 41.68 18.92 2.81
C GLU A 4 42.23 17.53 3.11
N TYR A 5 41.53 16.50 2.66
CA TYR A 5 41.88 15.11 2.93
C TYR A 5 42.30 14.41 1.64
N THR A 6 43.25 13.48 1.78
CA THR A 6 43.59 12.52 0.72
C THR A 6 42.54 11.41 0.62
N ILE A 7 42.52 10.71 -0.51
CA ILE A 7 41.61 9.57 -0.69
C ILE A 7 41.80 8.47 0.36
N SER A 8 43.04 8.25 0.83
CA SER A 8 43.35 7.24 1.85
C SER A 8 42.83 7.65 3.23
N GLN A 9 42.96 8.93 3.60
CA GLN A 9 42.44 9.45 4.87
C GLN A 9 40.91 9.38 4.92
N ILE A 10 40.21 9.66 3.81
CA ILE A 10 38.75 9.50 3.76
C ILE A 10 38.33 8.04 3.80
N ALA A 11 39.02 7.18 3.06
CA ALA A 11 38.77 5.75 3.07
C ALA A 11 38.86 5.18 4.50
N GLU A 12 39.89 5.58 5.25
CA GLU A 12 40.05 5.22 6.66
C GLU A 12 38.93 5.81 7.54
N LYS A 13 38.68 7.13 7.44
CA LYS A 13 37.65 7.84 8.22
C LYS A 13 36.25 7.26 8.05
N LEU A 14 35.89 6.86 6.83
CA LEU A 14 34.56 6.34 6.50
C LEU A 14 34.50 4.80 6.47
N HIS A 15 35.59 4.11 6.83
CA HIS A 15 35.70 2.66 6.81
C HIS A 15 35.30 2.02 5.46
N ILE A 16 35.79 2.60 4.35
CA ILE A 16 35.56 2.09 3.00
C ILE A 16 36.86 1.97 2.22
N THR A 17 36.84 1.23 1.11
CA THR A 17 38.02 1.12 0.25
C THR A 17 38.19 2.36 -0.63
N THR A 18 39.44 2.72 -0.93
CA THR A 18 39.75 3.78 -1.90
C THR A 18 39.15 3.49 -3.29
N ASN A 19 39.00 2.21 -3.65
CA ASN A 19 38.33 1.78 -4.87
C ASN A 19 36.84 2.14 -4.90
N LYS A 20 36.15 2.10 -3.75
CA LYS A 20 34.73 2.50 -3.65
C LYS A 20 34.57 4.01 -3.89
N ILE A 21 35.48 4.83 -3.36
CA ILE A 21 35.52 6.28 -3.62
C ILE A 21 35.77 6.56 -5.11
N ARG A 22 36.78 5.90 -5.72
CA ARG A 22 37.07 6.00 -7.16
C ARG A 22 35.89 5.55 -8.03
N PHE A 23 35.16 4.53 -7.59
CA PHE A 23 33.96 4.06 -8.28
C PHE A 23 32.87 5.15 -8.30
N TYR A 24 32.61 5.83 -7.19
CA TYR A 24 31.63 6.93 -7.15
C TYR A 24 32.07 8.15 -7.97
N GLU A 25 33.36 8.50 -7.95
CA GLU A 25 33.92 9.51 -8.85
C GLU A 25 33.72 9.12 -10.32
N LYS A 26 34.04 7.87 -10.70
CA LYS A 26 33.83 7.35 -12.07
C LYS A 26 32.36 7.38 -12.50
N LYS A 27 31.44 7.20 -11.55
CA LYS A 27 30.00 7.32 -11.77
C LYS A 27 29.50 8.77 -11.71
N GLY A 28 30.39 9.77 -11.62
CA GLY A 28 30.02 11.19 -11.63
C GLY A 28 29.28 11.64 -10.36
N LEU A 29 29.30 10.83 -9.30
CA LEU A 29 28.65 11.17 -8.03
C LEU A 29 29.52 12.10 -7.16
N LEU A 30 30.82 12.14 -7.42
CA LEU A 30 31.80 12.98 -6.74
C LEU A 30 32.70 13.64 -7.77
N THR A 31 33.04 14.92 -7.55
CA THR A 31 33.93 15.70 -8.40
C THR A 31 34.96 16.43 -7.54
N PRO A 32 35.89 15.69 -6.90
CA PRO A 32 36.88 16.29 -6.00
C PRO A 32 37.85 17.20 -6.76
N MET A 33 38.32 18.25 -6.09
CA MET A 33 39.34 19.13 -6.65
C MET A 33 40.65 18.39 -6.91
N ARG A 34 41.35 18.79 -7.97
CA ARG A 34 42.70 18.30 -8.29
C ARG A 34 43.68 19.42 -8.07
N GLU A 35 44.74 19.15 -7.31
CA GLU A 35 45.82 20.11 -7.11
C GLU A 35 46.51 20.47 -8.42
N SER A 36 46.83 21.76 -8.59
CA SER A 36 47.43 22.30 -9.80
C SER A 36 48.86 21.81 -10.06
N GLN A 37 49.62 21.49 -9.02
CA GLN A 37 51.05 21.16 -9.13
C GLN A 37 51.34 19.68 -9.39
N ASN A 38 50.52 18.77 -8.86
CA ASN A 38 50.83 17.33 -8.79
C ASN A 38 49.63 16.43 -9.17
N ARG A 39 48.48 17.01 -9.55
CA ARG A 39 47.23 16.34 -9.96
C ARG A 39 46.65 15.36 -8.93
N TYR A 40 47.09 15.40 -7.66
CA TYR A 40 46.50 14.59 -6.60
C TYR A 40 45.08 15.10 -6.27
N ARG A 41 44.21 14.16 -5.91
CA ARG A 41 42.83 14.45 -5.50
C ARG A 41 42.84 14.99 -4.08
N LYS A 42 42.18 16.12 -3.89
CA LYS A 42 41.89 16.66 -2.57
C LYS A 42 40.38 16.75 -2.39
N PHE A 43 39.96 16.32 -1.22
CA PHE A 43 38.57 16.26 -0.84
C PHE A 43 38.34 17.22 0.33
N GLY A 44 37.35 18.09 0.17
CA GLY A 44 36.90 18.97 1.25
C GLY A 44 35.79 18.35 2.10
N GLU A 45 35.34 19.08 3.11
CA GLU A 45 34.21 18.66 3.95
C GLU A 45 32.91 18.45 3.15
N GLU A 46 32.68 19.23 2.08
CA GLU A 46 31.53 19.04 1.18
C GLU A 46 31.57 17.70 0.44
N ASP A 47 32.75 17.27 0.00
CA ASP A 47 32.93 15.95 -0.63
C ASP A 47 32.69 14.81 0.35
N ILE A 48 33.11 15.00 1.61
CA ILE A 48 32.88 14.02 2.69
C ILE A 48 31.39 13.90 2.97
N PHE A 49 30.69 15.02 3.18
CA PHE A 49 29.25 15.01 3.41
C PHE A 49 28.48 14.38 2.24
N ARG A 50 28.89 14.67 1.01
CA ARG A 50 28.30 14.06 -0.19
C ARG A 50 28.55 12.55 -0.24
N LEU A 51 29.75 12.09 0.13
CA LEU A 51 30.09 10.67 0.19
C LEU A 51 29.33 9.94 1.30
N GLU A 52 29.19 10.52 2.49
CA GLU A 52 28.34 10.00 3.57
C GLU A 52 26.88 9.85 3.11
N THR A 53 26.36 10.86 2.41
CA THR A 53 25.02 10.82 1.82
C THR A 53 24.86 9.69 0.80
N ILE A 54 25.85 9.50 -0.09
CA ILE A 54 25.85 8.38 -1.05
C ILE A 54 25.86 7.03 -0.33
N LEU A 55 26.68 6.89 0.72
CA LEU A 55 26.78 5.66 1.49
C LEU A 55 25.47 5.34 2.22
N LEU A 56 24.81 6.35 2.79
CA LEU A 56 23.49 6.22 3.41
C LEU A 56 22.44 5.76 2.39
N TYR A 57 22.35 6.36 1.21
CA TYR A 57 21.39 5.91 0.20
C TYR A 57 21.70 4.51 -0.32
N ARG A 58 22.97 4.14 -0.42
CA ARG A 58 23.36 2.76 -0.74
C ARG A 58 22.99 1.78 0.36
N SER A 59 23.10 2.14 1.65
CA SER A 59 22.67 1.27 2.74
C SER A 59 21.15 1.10 2.80
N LEU A 60 20.39 2.10 2.32
CA LEU A 60 18.94 1.98 2.09
C LEU A 60 18.58 1.18 0.83
N GLY A 61 19.58 0.75 0.04
CA GLY A 61 19.39 -0.10 -1.14
C GLY A 61 19.19 0.64 -2.47
N LEU A 62 19.27 1.98 -2.50
CA LEU A 62 19.05 2.75 -3.73
C LEU A 62 20.13 2.48 -4.79
N SER A 63 19.72 2.42 -6.06
CA SER A 63 20.64 2.28 -7.20
C SER A 63 21.50 3.53 -7.40
N ILE A 64 22.61 3.39 -8.12
CA ILE A 64 23.49 4.52 -8.44
C ILE A 64 22.75 5.60 -9.24
N GLU A 65 21.89 5.18 -10.17
CA GLU A 65 21.07 6.09 -10.99
C GLU A 65 20.07 6.87 -10.13
N ALA A 66 19.38 6.20 -9.19
CA ALA A 66 18.49 6.89 -8.25
C ALA A 66 19.24 7.93 -7.41
N ILE A 67 20.44 7.58 -6.92
CA ILE A 67 21.27 8.52 -6.16
C ILE A 67 21.70 9.71 -7.01
N GLN A 68 22.06 9.50 -8.29
CA GLN A 68 22.38 10.60 -9.21
C GLN A 68 21.20 11.55 -9.37
N ASN A 69 20.00 11.02 -9.62
CA ASN A 69 18.78 11.82 -9.80
C ASN A 69 18.41 12.63 -8.55
N ILE A 70 18.58 12.03 -7.36
CA ILE A 70 18.38 12.71 -6.08
C ILE A 70 19.35 13.88 -5.92
N LEU A 71 20.65 13.63 -6.12
CA LEU A 71 21.71 14.62 -5.88
C LEU A 71 21.77 15.72 -6.94
N GLN A 72 21.18 15.53 -8.12
CA GLN A 72 21.15 16.54 -9.20
C GLN A 72 20.00 17.52 -9.03
N CYS A 73 18.82 17.05 -8.62
CA CYS A 73 17.60 17.86 -8.70
C CYS A 73 17.24 18.58 -7.40
N ASN A 74 17.80 18.20 -6.24
CA ASN A 74 17.56 18.82 -4.91
C ASN A 74 16.09 19.12 -4.53
N LYS A 75 15.11 18.49 -5.21
CA LYS A 75 13.68 18.65 -4.92
C LYS A 75 13.21 17.57 -3.96
N LYS A 76 12.52 17.97 -2.88
CA LYS A 76 11.91 17.08 -1.88
C LYS A 76 11.08 15.95 -2.50
N GLU A 77 10.36 16.23 -3.59
CA GLU A 77 9.54 15.27 -4.33
C GLU A 77 10.34 14.10 -4.89
N ASN A 78 11.58 14.33 -5.36
CA ASN A 78 12.44 13.26 -5.87
C ASN A 78 12.88 12.35 -4.73
N TYR A 79 13.26 12.91 -3.57
CA TYR A 79 13.61 12.11 -2.38
C TYR A 79 12.44 11.23 -1.97
N LEU A 80 11.25 11.80 -1.83
CA LEU A 80 10.04 11.07 -1.45
C LEU A 80 9.75 9.95 -2.47
N THR A 81 9.83 10.27 -3.76
CA THR A 81 9.58 9.33 -4.85
C THR A 81 10.50 8.11 -4.77
N HIS A 82 11.81 8.33 -4.63
CA HIS A 82 12.78 7.23 -4.57
C HIS A 82 12.65 6.42 -3.27
N MET A 83 12.36 7.06 -2.14
CA MET A 83 12.14 6.35 -0.88
C MET A 83 10.86 5.52 -0.91
N GLN A 84 9.78 6.03 -1.50
CA GLN A 84 8.55 5.27 -1.72
C GLN A 84 8.77 4.07 -2.66
N ASN A 85 9.55 4.25 -3.75
CA ASN A 85 9.92 3.13 -4.63
C ASN A 85 10.66 2.04 -3.87
N GLN A 86 11.65 2.44 -3.05
CA GLN A 86 12.43 1.50 -2.28
C GLN A 86 11.60 0.81 -1.20
N TRP A 87 10.71 1.54 -0.53
CA TRP A 87 9.75 1.00 0.42
C TRP A 87 8.87 -0.08 -0.22
N MET A 88 8.29 0.19 -1.39
CA MET A 88 7.49 -0.81 -2.12
C MET A 88 8.32 -2.02 -2.52
N ALA A 89 9.53 -1.82 -3.05
CA ALA A 89 10.38 -2.92 -3.50
C ALA A 89 10.70 -3.89 -2.35
N VAL A 90 11.05 -3.36 -1.17
CA VAL A 90 11.32 -4.18 0.02
C VAL A 90 10.06 -4.91 0.47
N ASN A 91 8.91 -4.25 0.53
CA ASN A 91 7.66 -4.90 0.96
C ASN A 91 7.21 -5.98 -0.03
N ASN A 92 7.33 -5.74 -1.34
CA ASN A 92 7.04 -6.75 -2.36
C ASN A 92 7.92 -7.99 -2.19
N GLU A 93 9.20 -7.79 -1.87
CA GLU A 93 10.11 -8.90 -1.61
C GLU A 93 9.76 -9.64 -0.31
N ILE A 94 9.36 -8.92 0.75
CA ILE A 94 8.87 -9.52 2.00
C ILE A 94 7.63 -10.38 1.72
N HIS A 95 6.67 -9.88 0.94
CA HIS A 95 5.49 -10.66 0.55
C HIS A 95 5.90 -11.90 -0.24
N ARG A 96 6.73 -11.76 -1.26
CA ARG A 96 7.21 -12.89 -2.10
C ARG A 96 7.87 -13.97 -1.25
N LEU A 97 8.79 -13.58 -0.36
CA LEU A 97 9.49 -14.52 0.51
C LEU A 97 8.54 -15.15 1.54
N SER A 98 7.55 -14.41 2.03
CA SER A 98 6.55 -14.94 2.96
C SER A 98 5.64 -15.99 2.32
N GLU A 99 5.23 -15.78 1.06
CA GLU A 99 4.45 -16.78 0.32
C GLU A 99 5.27 -18.04 0.04
N ILE A 100 6.54 -17.88 -0.40
CA ILE A 100 7.45 -19.02 -0.60
C ILE A 100 7.62 -19.81 0.71
N ARG A 101 7.84 -19.10 1.83
CA ARG A 101 7.96 -19.74 3.15
C ARG A 101 6.70 -20.55 3.48
N LYS A 102 5.50 -19.99 3.29
CA LYS A 102 4.23 -20.68 3.57
C LYS A 102 4.03 -21.93 2.71
N SER A 103 4.37 -21.85 1.42
CA SER A 103 4.32 -23.01 0.52
C SER A 103 5.29 -24.10 0.98
N LEU A 104 6.50 -23.73 1.41
CA LEU A 104 7.48 -24.68 1.94
C LEU A 104 7.01 -25.30 3.25
N GLU A 105 6.45 -24.53 4.19
CA GLU A 105 5.86 -25.04 5.43
C GLU A 105 4.78 -26.10 5.13
N THR A 106 3.89 -25.81 4.19
CA THR A 106 2.81 -26.74 3.80
C THR A 106 3.36 -28.02 3.17
N VAL A 107 4.38 -27.90 2.30
CA VAL A 107 5.08 -29.05 1.70
C VAL A 107 5.75 -29.90 2.78
N LEU A 108 6.46 -29.27 3.73
CA LEU A 108 7.14 -29.97 4.82
C LEU A 108 6.15 -30.75 5.68
N ASP A 109 5.03 -30.13 6.08
CA ASP A 109 4.00 -30.79 6.87
C ASP A 109 3.44 -32.02 6.14
N LYS A 110 3.21 -31.91 4.82
CA LYS A 110 2.77 -33.04 3.99
C LYS A 110 3.78 -34.16 3.87
N VAL A 111 5.07 -33.85 3.76
CA VAL A 111 6.14 -34.86 3.76
C VAL A 111 6.17 -35.64 5.08
N TYR A 112 5.87 -35.01 6.21
CA TYR A 112 5.83 -35.68 7.51
C TYR A 112 4.56 -36.52 7.72
N GLU A 113 3.43 -36.09 7.15
CA GLU A 113 2.13 -36.78 7.27
C GLU A 113 2.02 -37.99 6.34
N GLU A 114 2.56 -37.88 5.12
CA GLU A 114 2.29 -38.83 4.05
C GLU A 114 3.38 -39.91 3.94
N SER A 115 2.95 -41.16 3.77
CA SER A 115 3.86 -42.31 3.61
C SER A 115 3.94 -42.80 2.16
N GLU A 116 2.99 -42.41 1.30
CA GLU A 116 2.92 -42.80 -0.10
C GLU A 116 3.43 -41.71 -1.06
N GLU A 117 4.47 -42.02 -1.84
CA GLU A 117 5.18 -41.09 -2.72
C GLU A 117 4.27 -40.49 -3.83
N GLN A 118 3.28 -41.25 -4.33
CA GLN A 118 2.37 -40.80 -5.39
C GLN A 118 1.30 -39.80 -4.90
N GLU A 119 0.89 -39.87 -3.64
CA GLU A 119 -0.04 -38.89 -3.07
C GLU A 119 0.69 -37.58 -2.78
N LEU A 120 1.92 -37.68 -2.30
CA LEU A 120 2.80 -36.54 -2.05
C LEU A 120 3.07 -35.69 -3.31
N GLU A 121 3.33 -36.32 -4.46
CA GLU A 121 3.54 -35.58 -5.73
C GLU A 121 2.31 -34.77 -6.15
N LYS A 122 1.09 -35.32 -5.97
CA LYS A 122 -0.16 -34.62 -6.30
C LYS A 122 -0.39 -33.44 -5.39
N ASP A 123 -0.13 -33.60 -4.10
CA ASP A 123 -0.25 -32.51 -3.13
C ASP A 123 0.73 -31.38 -3.43
N PHE A 124 1.96 -31.71 -3.82
CA PHE A 124 2.95 -30.70 -4.22
C PHE A 124 2.51 -29.89 -5.43
N LEU A 125 2.02 -30.55 -6.47
CA LEU A 125 1.50 -29.88 -7.66
C LEU A 125 0.38 -28.91 -7.30
N LYS A 126 -0.57 -29.34 -6.45
CA LYS A 126 -1.67 -28.51 -5.99
C LYS A 126 -1.21 -27.29 -5.19
N ILE A 127 -0.22 -27.45 -4.30
CA ILE A 127 0.36 -26.33 -3.52
C ILE A 127 1.02 -25.31 -4.46
N ILE A 128 1.80 -25.79 -5.43
CA ILE A 128 2.49 -24.93 -6.41
C ILE A 128 1.47 -24.19 -7.28
N GLU A 129 0.44 -24.87 -7.79
CA GLU A 129 -0.63 -24.26 -8.59
C GLU A 129 -1.36 -23.15 -7.82
N GLN A 130 -1.73 -23.41 -6.57
CA GLN A 130 -2.38 -22.41 -5.70
C GLN A 130 -1.47 -21.21 -5.44
N SER A 131 -0.18 -21.47 -5.15
CA SER A 131 0.80 -20.40 -4.94
C SER A 131 1.02 -19.54 -6.18
N ASN A 132 1.02 -20.15 -7.37
CA ASN A 132 1.17 -19.45 -8.63
C ASN A 132 -0.05 -18.58 -8.95
N LEU A 133 -1.26 -19.12 -8.75
CA LEU A 133 -2.50 -18.36 -8.95
C LEU A 133 -2.57 -17.15 -8.01
N LEU A 134 -2.22 -17.32 -6.73
CA LEU A 134 -2.16 -16.22 -5.78
C LEU A 134 -1.16 -15.14 -6.21
N CYS A 135 0.04 -15.54 -6.64
CA CYS A 135 1.05 -14.63 -7.18
C CYS A 135 0.54 -13.89 -8.42
N GLN A 136 -0.23 -14.56 -9.29
CA GLN A 136 -0.80 -13.95 -10.47
C GLN A 136 -1.78 -12.84 -10.10
N VAL A 137 -2.79 -13.14 -9.26
CA VAL A 137 -3.76 -12.15 -8.78
C VAL A 137 -3.06 -10.95 -8.12
N LYS A 138 -2.08 -11.21 -7.25
CA LYS A 138 -1.32 -10.16 -6.54
C LYS A 138 -0.47 -9.28 -7.46
N ASN A 139 -0.09 -9.73 -8.65
CA ASN A 139 0.83 -9.02 -9.56
C ASN A 139 0.15 -8.43 -10.80
N GLU A 140 -1.06 -8.86 -11.14
CA GLU A 140 -1.77 -8.43 -12.35
C GLU A 140 -2.71 -7.25 -12.13
N TRP A 141 -3.00 -6.89 -10.88
CA TRP A 141 -3.80 -5.71 -10.56
C TRP A 141 -3.19 -4.45 -11.17
N LYS A 142 -4.05 -3.62 -11.78
CA LYS A 142 -3.66 -2.37 -12.46
C LYS A 142 -4.69 -1.29 -12.17
N ASP A 143 -4.20 -0.07 -12.00
CA ASP A 143 -5.05 1.11 -11.94
C ASP A 143 -5.73 1.35 -13.30
N GLN A 144 -7.06 1.19 -13.33
CA GLN A 144 -7.90 1.46 -14.51
C GLN A 144 -8.56 2.85 -14.45
N TRP A 145 -8.43 3.56 -13.34
CA TRP A 145 -9.18 4.78 -13.03
C TRP A 145 -8.32 6.06 -13.07
N ASP A 146 -7.00 5.93 -13.27
CA ASP A 146 -6.05 7.06 -13.31
C ASP A 146 -6.16 7.94 -12.05
N PHE A 147 -6.02 7.30 -10.87
CA PHE A 147 -6.14 8.02 -9.60
C PHE A 147 -5.08 9.12 -9.47
N ASP A 148 -3.90 8.93 -10.08
CA ASP A 148 -2.87 9.96 -10.12
C ASP A 148 -3.36 11.22 -10.86
N GLY A 149 -4.02 11.07 -12.02
CA GLY A 149 -4.62 12.18 -12.77
C GLY A 149 -5.83 12.80 -12.08
N TRP A 150 -6.62 11.98 -11.37
CA TRP A 150 -7.87 12.42 -10.73
C TRP A 150 -7.69 13.14 -9.38
N ALA A 151 -6.59 12.86 -8.66
CA ALA A 151 -6.39 13.27 -7.26
C ALA A 151 -6.68 14.74 -6.93
N ARG A 152 -6.33 15.68 -7.82
CA ARG A 152 -6.51 17.12 -7.59
C ARG A 152 -7.98 17.58 -7.70
N ALA A 153 -8.78 16.88 -8.51
CA ALA A 153 -10.19 17.21 -8.74
C ALA A 153 -11.14 16.35 -7.90
N TYR A 154 -10.65 15.22 -7.35
CA TYR A 154 -11.43 14.22 -6.60
C TYR A 154 -12.43 14.83 -5.62
N ASP A 155 -11.99 15.67 -4.68
CA ASP A 155 -12.86 16.25 -3.66
C ASP A 155 -13.97 17.14 -4.24
N GLU A 156 -13.71 17.84 -5.34
CA GLU A 156 -14.74 18.63 -6.03
C GLU A 156 -15.72 17.74 -6.79
N ASP A 157 -15.23 16.71 -7.45
CA ASP A 157 -16.04 15.78 -8.23
C ASP A 157 -16.98 14.96 -7.33
N VAL A 158 -16.48 14.46 -6.21
CA VAL A 158 -17.29 13.78 -5.18
C VAL A 158 -18.38 14.70 -4.64
N LYS A 159 -18.07 15.98 -4.37
CA LYS A 159 -19.07 16.96 -3.88
C LYS A 159 -20.11 17.32 -4.93
N ARG A 160 -19.72 17.41 -6.20
CA ARG A 160 -20.66 17.71 -7.29
C ARG A 160 -21.53 16.50 -7.63
N ASP A 161 -21.01 15.30 -7.39
CA ASP A 161 -21.64 14.01 -7.68
C ASP A 161 -22.31 14.02 -9.06
N THR A 162 -21.53 14.32 -10.10
CA THR A 162 -22.08 14.48 -11.47
C THR A 162 -22.49 13.16 -12.12
N GLY A 163 -22.17 12.02 -11.50
CA GLY A 163 -22.58 10.70 -11.97
C GLY A 163 -24.10 10.57 -12.14
N ALA A 164 -24.52 9.71 -13.05
CA ALA A 164 -25.93 9.41 -13.30
C ALA A 164 -26.53 8.53 -12.18
N LEU A 165 -25.69 7.76 -11.47
CA LEU A 165 -26.12 6.93 -10.34
C LEU A 165 -26.19 7.66 -9.00
N LYS A 166 -25.59 8.85 -8.88
CA LYS A 166 -25.50 9.63 -7.63
C LYS A 166 -24.94 8.82 -6.45
N ILE A 167 -23.86 8.07 -6.70
CA ILE A 167 -23.25 7.17 -5.71
C ILE A 167 -22.62 7.92 -4.52
N TYR A 168 -22.34 9.21 -4.67
CA TYR A 168 -21.72 10.05 -3.64
C TYR A 168 -22.72 10.91 -2.85
N GLU A 169 -24.03 10.81 -3.12
CA GLU A 169 -25.07 11.58 -2.41
C GLU A 169 -24.96 11.46 -0.88
N ASN A 170 -24.66 10.25 -0.37
CA ASN A 170 -24.51 9.96 1.05
C ASN A 170 -23.05 9.83 1.51
N TYR A 171 -22.09 10.36 0.76
CA TYR A 171 -20.65 10.20 1.03
C TYR A 171 -20.27 10.59 2.47
N GLU A 172 -20.64 11.79 2.92
CA GLU A 172 -20.32 12.24 4.29
C GLU A 172 -21.02 11.40 5.37
N THR A 173 -22.24 10.92 5.11
CA THR A 173 -22.97 10.03 6.01
C THR A 173 -22.23 8.71 6.17
N VAL A 174 -21.75 8.13 5.06
CA VAL A 174 -20.94 6.90 5.09
C VAL A 174 -19.65 7.13 5.88
N LEU A 175 -18.92 8.20 5.61
CA LEU A 175 -17.68 8.51 6.34
C LEU A 175 -17.94 8.70 7.85
N GLN A 176 -19.02 9.40 8.21
CA GLN A 176 -19.39 9.63 9.60
C GLN A 176 -19.75 8.32 10.31
N MET A 177 -20.52 7.44 9.67
CA MET A 177 -20.89 6.15 10.24
C MET A 177 -19.69 5.21 10.39
N VAL A 178 -18.76 5.20 9.42
CA VAL A 178 -17.51 4.44 9.55
C VAL A 178 -16.68 4.98 10.70
N PHE A 179 -16.52 6.31 10.81
CA PHE A 179 -15.83 6.95 11.93
C PHE A 179 -16.44 6.55 13.29
N GLU A 180 -17.76 6.57 13.42
CA GLU A 180 -18.47 6.17 14.65
C GLU A 180 -18.29 4.69 14.98
N GLU A 181 -18.36 3.78 13.99
CA GLU A 181 -18.10 2.35 14.22
C GLU A 181 -16.65 2.11 14.69
N VAL A 182 -15.68 2.89 14.21
CA VAL A 182 -14.31 2.86 14.69
C VAL A 182 -14.23 3.37 16.13
N GLU A 183 -14.75 4.56 16.42
CA GLU A 183 -14.75 5.16 17.76
C GLU A 183 -15.39 4.25 18.82
N ASN A 184 -16.50 3.60 18.47
CA ASN A 184 -17.23 2.71 19.38
C ASN A 184 -16.47 1.44 19.74
N PHE A 185 -15.52 1.02 18.91
CA PHE A 185 -14.73 -0.18 19.14
C PHE A 185 -13.30 0.10 19.60
N GLN A 186 -12.71 1.19 19.14
CA GLN A 186 -11.29 1.42 19.23
C GLN A 186 -10.83 1.75 20.65
N ARG A 187 -9.67 1.21 21.02
CA ARG A 187 -9.02 1.49 22.31
C ARG A 187 -8.14 2.74 22.21
N LYS A 188 -7.91 3.40 23.35
CA LYS A 188 -7.15 4.67 23.45
C LYS A 188 -5.79 4.66 22.73
N ASP A 189 -5.10 3.53 22.72
CA ASP A 189 -3.79 3.35 22.08
C ASP A 189 -3.82 2.33 20.91
N GLY A 190 -5.01 2.07 20.37
CA GLY A 190 -5.17 1.13 19.26
C GLY A 190 -4.60 1.69 17.95
N LYS A 191 -4.17 0.77 17.09
CA LYS A 191 -3.65 1.06 15.75
C LYS A 191 -4.75 0.88 14.70
N ILE A 192 -4.91 1.87 13.84
CA ILE A 192 -5.87 1.86 12.74
C ILE A 192 -5.10 1.87 11.42
N LEU A 193 -5.48 1.01 10.50
CA LEU A 193 -5.04 1.07 9.10
C LEU A 193 -6.22 1.54 8.25
N GLU A 194 -6.05 2.60 7.47
CA GLU A 194 -6.96 2.94 6.38
C GLU A 194 -6.35 2.48 5.06
N ILE A 195 -7.08 1.71 4.26
CA ILE A 195 -6.67 1.27 2.92
C ILE A 195 -7.51 1.99 1.88
N GLY A 196 -6.86 2.60 0.88
CA GLY A 196 -7.51 3.50 -0.06
C GLY A 196 -7.82 4.85 0.57
N VAL A 197 -6.84 5.45 1.26
CA VAL A 197 -7.02 6.72 1.96
C VAL A 197 -7.38 7.88 1.03
N GLY A 198 -7.04 7.79 -0.26
CA GLY A 198 -7.34 8.83 -1.25
C GLY A 198 -6.78 10.19 -0.82
N THR A 199 -7.65 11.21 -0.81
CA THR A 199 -7.34 12.58 -0.37
C THR A 199 -7.43 12.77 1.17
N GLY A 200 -7.60 11.68 1.94
CA GLY A 200 -7.58 11.69 3.41
C GLY A 200 -8.87 12.16 4.08
N ASN A 201 -10.01 12.06 3.39
CA ASN A 201 -11.30 12.57 3.90
C ASN A 201 -11.77 11.87 5.17
N LEU A 202 -11.64 10.55 5.24
CA LEU A 202 -11.94 9.79 6.45
C LEU A 202 -10.85 9.97 7.51
N GLU A 203 -9.57 9.72 7.16
CA GLU A 203 -8.43 9.86 8.08
C GLU A 203 -8.41 11.23 8.78
N GLY A 204 -8.76 12.30 8.06
CA GLY A 204 -8.86 13.66 8.57
C GLY A 204 -9.81 13.83 9.75
N LYS A 205 -10.86 13.01 9.86
CA LYS A 205 -11.80 13.01 10.99
C LYS A 205 -11.16 12.48 12.28
N PHE A 206 -10.14 11.62 12.17
CA PHE A 206 -9.43 11.06 13.33
C PHE A 206 -8.32 11.96 13.89
N LEU A 207 -7.97 13.07 13.21
CA LEU A 207 -6.88 13.96 13.62
C LEU A 207 -7.08 14.64 14.99
N GLN A 208 -8.32 14.75 15.45
CA GLN A 208 -8.63 15.32 16.77
C GLN A 208 -8.50 14.27 17.88
N ASN A 209 -8.42 12.99 17.52
CA ASN A 209 -8.42 11.87 18.46
C ASN A 209 -6.99 11.43 18.72
N LYS A 210 -6.78 10.69 19.82
CA LYS A 210 -5.45 10.22 20.22
C LYS A 210 -5.05 8.91 19.56
N TYR A 211 -5.68 8.55 18.43
CA TYR A 211 -5.42 7.28 17.76
C TYR A 211 -4.16 7.31 16.92
N HIS A 212 -3.56 6.13 16.77
CA HIS A 212 -2.49 5.90 15.81
C HIS A 212 -3.09 5.36 14.51
N ILE A 213 -3.50 6.26 13.64
CA ILE A 213 -3.99 5.92 12.30
C ILE A 213 -2.89 6.06 11.26
N ILE A 214 -2.86 5.11 10.33
CA ILE A 214 -1.96 5.10 9.18
C ILE A 214 -2.79 4.84 7.93
N GLY A 215 -2.75 5.74 6.95
CA GLY A 215 -3.37 5.54 5.63
C GLY A 215 -2.40 4.91 4.63
N ILE A 216 -2.91 4.00 3.80
CA ILE A 216 -2.21 3.56 2.58
C ILE A 216 -3.06 3.85 1.35
N ASP A 217 -2.39 4.30 0.29
CA ASP A 217 -2.96 4.42 -1.04
C ASP A 217 -1.91 4.00 -2.05
N GLN A 218 -2.34 3.52 -3.21
CA GLN A 218 -1.48 3.14 -4.31
C GLN A 218 -1.09 4.33 -5.19
N SER A 219 -1.89 5.41 -5.19
CA SER A 219 -1.63 6.63 -5.93
C SER A 219 -0.74 7.58 -5.13
N ARG A 220 0.34 8.05 -5.76
CA ARG A 220 1.23 9.04 -5.12
C ARG A 220 0.59 10.41 -5.07
N GLN A 221 -0.20 10.75 -6.08
CA GLN A 221 -0.86 12.05 -6.12
C GLN A 221 -1.97 12.14 -5.10
N MET A 222 -2.74 11.06 -4.87
CA MET A 222 -3.71 10.97 -3.78
C MET A 222 -3.04 11.23 -2.43
N LEU A 223 -1.95 10.51 -2.13
CA LEU A 223 -1.17 10.71 -0.90
C LEU A 223 -0.61 12.14 -0.77
N ALA A 224 -0.19 12.75 -1.89
CA ALA A 224 0.31 14.12 -1.91
C ALA A 224 -0.80 15.12 -1.55
N VAL A 225 -1.99 14.96 -2.14
CA VAL A 225 -3.17 15.79 -1.83
C VAL A 225 -3.61 15.59 -0.39
N ALA A 226 -3.67 14.36 0.11
CA ALA A 226 -3.99 14.07 1.51
C ALA A 226 -3.01 14.77 2.47
N LYS A 227 -1.72 14.74 2.17
CA LYS A 227 -0.69 15.42 2.97
C LYS A 227 -0.74 16.94 2.87
N GLU A 228 -1.12 17.50 1.73
CA GLU A 228 -1.30 18.93 1.55
C GLU A 228 -2.50 19.42 2.39
N LYS A 229 -3.62 18.70 2.31
CA LYS A 229 -4.85 18.99 3.05
C LYS A 229 -4.67 18.79 4.55
N TYR A 230 -3.96 17.73 4.93
CA TYR A 230 -3.77 17.33 6.31
C TYR A 230 -2.30 16.96 6.60
N PRO A 231 -1.44 17.95 6.91
CA PRO A 231 0.00 17.73 7.07
C PRO A 231 0.40 16.68 8.11
N LYS A 232 -0.46 16.46 9.11
CA LYS A 232 -0.27 15.53 10.23
C LYS A 232 -0.61 14.07 9.93
N LEU A 233 -1.33 13.75 8.85
CA LEU A 233 -1.72 12.36 8.54
C LEU A 233 -0.51 11.45 8.35
N HIS A 234 -0.59 10.18 8.72
CA HIS A 234 0.51 9.24 8.51
C HIS A 234 0.22 8.37 7.30
N VAL A 235 0.55 8.85 6.11
CA VAL A 235 0.24 8.12 4.87
C VAL A 235 1.45 7.42 4.25
N ARG A 236 1.26 6.26 3.61
CA ARG A 236 2.30 5.48 2.92
C ARG A 236 1.76 4.89 1.62
N LEU A 237 2.69 4.53 0.72
CA LEU A 237 2.35 3.83 -0.51
C LEU A 237 2.04 2.36 -0.19
N GLY A 238 0.90 1.85 -0.66
CA GLY A 238 0.45 0.48 -0.42
C GLY A 238 -0.91 0.19 -1.06
N GLU A 239 -1.26 -1.10 -1.15
CA GLU A 239 -2.47 -1.57 -1.83
C GLU A 239 -3.13 -2.73 -1.07
N PHE A 240 -4.35 -3.09 -1.46
CA PHE A 240 -5.12 -4.16 -0.82
C PHE A 240 -4.47 -5.55 -0.93
N LEU A 241 -3.84 -5.85 -2.07
CA LEU A 241 -3.35 -7.20 -2.37
C LEU A 241 -1.99 -7.53 -1.72
N LYS A 242 -1.29 -6.50 -1.24
CA LYS A 242 0.04 -6.57 -0.62
C LYS A 242 0.16 -5.49 0.44
N ILE A 243 -0.49 -5.70 1.58
CA ILE A 243 -0.51 -4.71 2.66
C ILE A 243 0.89 -4.68 3.33
N PRO A 244 1.62 -3.55 3.30
CA PRO A 244 3.04 -3.47 3.66
C PRO A 244 3.28 -3.39 5.18
N TYR A 245 2.68 -4.32 5.92
CA TYR A 245 2.77 -4.42 7.38
C TYR A 245 2.83 -5.86 7.85
N GLU A 246 3.36 -6.04 9.06
CA GLU A 246 3.49 -7.34 9.71
C GLU A 246 2.13 -7.91 10.12
N ASN A 247 2.12 -9.22 10.38
CA ASN A 247 0.92 -9.93 10.82
C ASN A 247 0.41 -9.36 12.15
N GLN A 248 -0.92 -9.31 12.32
CA GLN A 248 -1.56 -8.90 13.58
C GLN A 248 -1.10 -7.54 14.13
N THR A 249 -0.89 -6.57 13.23
CA THR A 249 -0.43 -5.22 13.58
C THR A 249 -1.57 -4.31 14.04
N PHE A 250 -2.73 -4.39 13.39
CA PHE A 250 -3.79 -3.39 13.52
C PHE A 250 -4.98 -3.91 14.33
N ASP A 251 -5.53 -3.05 15.18
CA ASP A 251 -6.75 -3.32 15.94
C ASP A 251 -7.99 -3.10 15.05
N VAL A 252 -7.92 -2.10 14.16
CA VAL A 252 -8.98 -1.78 13.22
C VAL A 252 -8.41 -1.56 11.83
N ILE A 253 -9.06 -2.12 10.82
CA ILE A 253 -8.80 -1.82 9.41
C ILE A 253 -10.04 -1.15 8.85
N VAL A 254 -9.87 -0.04 8.14
CA VAL A 254 -10.96 0.69 7.50
C VAL A 254 -10.68 0.91 6.02
N SER A 255 -11.74 1.00 5.23
CA SER A 255 -11.69 1.40 3.83
C SER A 255 -13.03 2.03 3.45
N THR A 256 -12.99 3.14 2.73
CA THR A 256 -14.20 3.80 2.22
C THR A 256 -14.06 4.11 0.74
N TYR A 257 -15.06 3.72 -0.07
CA TYR A 257 -15.10 3.98 -1.51
C TYR A 257 -13.85 3.53 -2.27
N ALA A 258 -13.32 2.35 -1.95
CA ALA A 258 -12.08 1.85 -2.56
C ALA A 258 -12.09 0.33 -2.84
N PHE A 259 -12.82 -0.46 -2.06
CA PHE A 259 -12.87 -1.92 -2.19
C PHE A 259 -13.63 -2.37 -3.45
N HIS A 260 -14.49 -1.52 -4.01
CA HIS A 260 -15.17 -1.77 -5.29
C HIS A 260 -14.26 -1.70 -6.52
N HIS A 261 -13.00 -1.27 -6.40
CA HIS A 261 -12.01 -1.30 -7.48
C HIS A 261 -11.31 -2.67 -7.61
N LEU A 262 -11.73 -3.67 -6.84
CA LEU A 262 -11.21 -5.03 -6.87
C LEU A 262 -12.24 -5.98 -7.49
N ASN A 263 -11.83 -6.84 -8.42
CA ASN A 263 -12.69 -7.91 -8.91
C ASN A 263 -12.96 -8.98 -7.83
N GLU A 264 -13.79 -9.97 -8.12
CA GLU A 264 -14.17 -10.99 -7.12
C GLU A 264 -13.00 -11.80 -6.57
N GLU A 265 -11.98 -12.12 -7.39
CA GLU A 265 -10.81 -12.87 -6.95
C GLU A 265 -9.87 -12.00 -6.11
N GLU A 266 -9.64 -10.77 -6.57
CA GLU A 266 -8.84 -9.76 -5.88
C GLU A 266 -9.43 -9.41 -4.51
N LYS A 267 -10.77 -9.34 -4.38
CA LYS A 267 -11.43 -9.12 -3.09
C LYS A 267 -11.13 -10.24 -2.09
N ARG A 268 -11.08 -11.50 -2.52
CA ARG A 268 -10.74 -12.63 -1.62
C ARG A 268 -9.30 -12.50 -1.13
N VAL A 269 -8.37 -12.19 -2.04
CA VAL A 269 -6.97 -11.94 -1.68
C VAL A 269 -6.83 -10.74 -0.75
N ALA A 270 -7.55 -9.65 -1.01
CA ALA A 270 -7.58 -8.47 -0.16
C ALA A 270 -8.13 -8.77 1.23
N ILE A 271 -9.21 -9.55 1.35
CA ILE A 271 -9.73 -10.00 2.65
C ILE A 271 -8.69 -10.83 3.39
N ALA A 272 -8.03 -11.77 2.72
CA ALA A 272 -6.96 -12.56 3.32
C ALA A 272 -5.79 -11.69 3.83
N GLU A 273 -5.37 -10.67 3.07
CA GLU A 273 -4.34 -9.72 3.49
C GLU A 273 -4.81 -8.83 4.65
N MET A 274 -6.05 -8.33 4.62
CA MET A 274 -6.63 -7.59 5.74
C MET A 274 -6.67 -8.45 7.00
N MET A 275 -7.15 -9.70 6.91
CA MET A 275 -7.14 -10.65 8.03
C MET A 275 -5.73 -10.95 8.54
N ARG A 276 -4.73 -11.04 7.65
CA ARG A 276 -3.33 -11.27 8.02
C ARG A 276 -2.78 -10.17 8.93
N VAL A 277 -3.03 -8.91 8.59
CA VAL A 277 -2.52 -7.75 9.37
C VAL A 277 -3.45 -7.36 10.53
N LEU A 278 -4.67 -7.87 10.57
CA LEU A 278 -5.61 -7.67 11.66
C LEU A 278 -5.23 -8.51 12.88
N LYS A 279 -5.31 -7.91 14.08
CA LYS A 279 -5.24 -8.67 15.33
C LYS A 279 -6.44 -9.59 15.47
N LYS A 280 -6.29 -10.67 16.25
CA LYS A 280 -7.34 -11.68 16.48
C LYS A 280 -8.71 -11.08 16.84
N ASP A 281 -8.73 -10.17 17.80
CA ASP A 281 -9.97 -9.51 18.27
C ASP A 281 -10.30 -8.24 17.49
N GLY A 282 -9.55 -7.92 16.43
CA GLY A 282 -9.72 -6.72 15.63
C GLY A 282 -10.96 -6.76 14.74
N ARG A 283 -11.28 -5.60 14.16
CA ARG A 283 -12.42 -5.43 13.23
C ARG A 283 -11.99 -4.81 11.90
N ILE A 284 -12.68 -5.20 10.85
CA ILE A 284 -12.60 -4.54 9.54
C ILE A 284 -13.90 -3.78 9.33
N ILE A 285 -13.82 -2.50 8.96
CA ILE A 285 -14.99 -1.65 8.71
C ILE A 285 -14.91 -1.09 7.29
N LEU A 286 -15.88 -1.45 6.44
CA LEU A 286 -15.95 -1.02 5.05
C LEU A 286 -17.15 -0.10 4.86
N GLY A 287 -16.95 1.08 4.28
CA GLY A 287 -18.03 1.94 3.80
C GLY A 287 -17.99 1.98 2.28
N ASP A 288 -18.81 1.19 1.60
CA ASP A 288 -18.64 0.99 0.15
C ASP A 288 -19.91 0.60 -0.61
N LEU A 289 -19.76 0.52 -1.93
CA LEU A 289 -20.76 0.18 -2.92
C LEU A 289 -20.97 -1.33 -3.00
N MET A 290 -22.17 -1.78 -2.64
CA MET A 290 -22.50 -3.21 -2.56
C MET A 290 -23.94 -3.50 -3.00
N PHE A 291 -24.17 -4.76 -3.32
CA PHE A 291 -25.47 -5.39 -3.41
C PHE A 291 -25.58 -6.50 -2.36
N GLN A 292 -26.78 -6.88 -1.97
CA GLN A 292 -27.00 -8.06 -1.14
C GLN A 292 -26.58 -9.33 -1.89
N ASN A 293 -27.01 -9.44 -3.14
CA ASN A 293 -26.75 -10.56 -4.03
C ASN A 293 -27.00 -10.17 -5.51
N LYS A 294 -26.67 -11.10 -6.41
CA LYS A 294 -26.81 -10.91 -7.85
C LYS A 294 -28.27 -10.72 -8.30
N ALA A 295 -29.24 -11.27 -7.57
CA ALA A 295 -30.66 -11.08 -7.89
C ALA A 295 -31.12 -9.65 -7.58
N GLU A 296 -30.64 -9.05 -6.47
CA GLU A 296 -30.89 -7.64 -6.18
C GLU A 296 -30.26 -6.73 -7.24
N GLU A 297 -29.00 -7.00 -7.62
CA GLU A 297 -28.32 -6.25 -8.68
C GLU A 297 -29.14 -6.30 -9.98
N GLN A 298 -29.58 -7.48 -10.43
CA GLN A 298 -30.40 -7.62 -11.65
C GLN A 298 -31.72 -6.83 -11.56
N LYS A 299 -32.40 -6.89 -10.41
CA LYS A 299 -33.62 -6.11 -10.17
C LYS A 299 -33.33 -4.62 -10.26
N ILE A 300 -32.23 -4.15 -9.67
CA ILE A 300 -31.79 -2.76 -9.74
C ILE A 300 -31.49 -2.37 -11.18
N ARG A 301 -30.71 -3.17 -11.90
CA ARG A 301 -30.36 -2.97 -13.31
C ARG A 301 -31.57 -2.80 -14.21
N SER A 302 -32.65 -3.54 -13.98
CA SER A 302 -33.88 -3.42 -14.79
C SER A 302 -34.60 -2.07 -14.67
N THR A 303 -34.26 -1.24 -13.69
CA THR A 303 -34.87 0.09 -13.51
C THR A 303 -33.93 1.23 -13.91
N LEU A 304 -32.72 0.93 -14.39
CA LEU A 304 -31.69 1.93 -14.68
C LEU A 304 -31.76 2.37 -16.16
N SER A 305 -31.41 3.62 -16.41
CA SER A 305 -31.19 4.11 -17.78
C SER A 305 -29.94 3.47 -18.39
N PRO A 306 -29.78 3.46 -19.73
CA PRO A 306 -28.55 2.97 -20.38
C PRO A 306 -27.27 3.66 -19.88
N GLU A 307 -27.35 4.95 -19.56
CA GLU A 307 -26.22 5.73 -19.00
C GLU A 307 -25.86 5.25 -17.59
N GLN A 308 -26.86 5.05 -16.73
CA GLN A 308 -26.68 4.50 -15.38
C GLN A 308 -26.13 3.07 -15.42
N ILE A 309 -26.55 2.25 -16.38
CA ILE A 309 -26.02 0.88 -16.56
C ILE A 309 -24.55 0.93 -16.97
N LYS A 310 -24.16 1.89 -17.83
CA LYS A 310 -22.76 2.06 -18.24
C LYS A 310 -21.88 2.44 -17.05
N GLU A 311 -22.32 3.38 -16.23
CA GLU A 311 -21.63 3.77 -14.99
C GLU A 311 -21.54 2.59 -14.01
N LEU A 312 -22.63 1.85 -13.82
CA LEU A 312 -22.65 0.66 -12.95
C LEU A 312 -21.63 -0.41 -13.38
N ASN A 313 -21.42 -0.57 -14.69
CA ASN A 313 -20.46 -1.53 -15.24
C ASN A 313 -19.00 -1.09 -15.15
N GLY A 314 -18.74 0.16 -14.78
CA GLY A 314 -17.38 0.67 -14.59
C GLY A 314 -16.71 0.17 -13.32
N GLU A 315 -17.48 -0.36 -12.37
CA GLU A 315 -17.00 -0.75 -11.04
C GLU A 315 -17.30 -2.21 -10.71
N TYR A 316 -16.52 -2.78 -9.80
CA TYR A 316 -16.75 -4.11 -9.26
C TYR A 316 -17.47 -4.01 -7.92
N TYR A 317 -18.79 -3.86 -7.94
CA TYR A 317 -19.61 -3.86 -6.72
C TYR A 317 -19.42 -5.15 -5.91
N SER A 318 -19.46 -5.05 -4.58
CA SER A 318 -19.39 -6.23 -3.71
C SER A 318 -20.75 -6.90 -3.55
N TYR A 319 -20.76 -8.21 -3.27
CA TYR A 319 -21.97 -8.90 -2.83
C TYR A 319 -21.87 -9.30 -1.36
N LEU A 320 -22.79 -8.83 -0.52
CA LEU A 320 -22.78 -9.11 0.93
C LEU A 320 -22.81 -10.61 1.23
N HIS A 321 -23.59 -11.41 0.50
CA HIS A 321 -23.63 -12.86 0.73
C HIS A 321 -22.30 -13.57 0.45
N LEU A 322 -21.52 -13.09 -0.54
CA LEU A 322 -20.17 -13.61 -0.80
C LEU A 322 -19.19 -13.15 0.26
N LEU A 323 -19.29 -11.90 0.70
CA LEU A 323 -18.46 -11.37 1.79
C LEU A 323 -18.69 -12.16 3.09
N ILE A 324 -19.96 -12.43 3.44
CA ILE A 324 -20.33 -13.26 4.61
C ILE A 324 -19.67 -14.63 4.49
N LYS A 325 -19.87 -15.32 3.36
CA LYS A 325 -19.30 -16.65 3.12
C LYS A 325 -17.77 -16.65 3.19
N GLU A 326 -17.13 -15.60 2.67
CA GLU A 326 -15.67 -15.49 2.67
C GLU A 326 -15.13 -15.31 4.09
N VAL A 327 -15.78 -14.51 4.94
CA VAL A 327 -15.24 -14.22 6.29
C VAL A 327 -15.53 -15.33 7.31
N GLU A 328 -16.49 -16.21 7.05
CA GLU A 328 -16.81 -17.36 7.91
C GLU A 328 -15.60 -18.27 8.17
N GLN A 329 -14.72 -18.44 7.17
CA GLN A 329 -13.50 -19.25 7.31
C GLN A 329 -12.49 -18.68 8.33
N TYR A 330 -12.65 -17.41 8.70
CA TYR A 330 -11.82 -16.72 9.70
C TYR A 330 -12.52 -16.61 11.06
N GLU A 331 -13.62 -17.35 11.28
CA GLU A 331 -14.44 -17.28 12.49
C GLU A 331 -14.97 -15.86 12.78
N LYS A 332 -15.16 -15.07 11.73
CA LYS A 332 -15.69 -13.71 11.79
C LYS A 332 -17.13 -13.68 11.29
N ARG A 333 -17.92 -12.74 11.79
CA ARG A 333 -19.27 -12.46 11.30
C ARG A 333 -19.35 -11.07 10.66
N VAL A 334 -20.30 -10.90 9.77
CA VAL A 334 -20.60 -9.61 9.15
C VAL A 334 -21.83 -8.99 9.80
N VAL A 335 -21.73 -7.73 10.22
CA VAL A 335 -22.85 -6.87 10.58
C VAL A 335 -22.85 -5.69 9.61
N TYR A 336 -24.00 -5.33 9.06
CA TYR A 336 -24.05 -4.25 8.08
C TYR A 336 -25.28 -3.36 8.25
N LYS A 337 -25.15 -2.12 7.78
CA LYS A 337 -26.21 -1.12 7.68
C LYS A 337 -26.27 -0.64 6.23
N ARG A 338 -27.44 -0.74 5.61
CA ARG A 338 -27.70 -0.17 4.29
C ARG A 338 -28.00 1.32 4.45
N ILE A 339 -27.28 2.17 3.73
CA ILE A 339 -27.46 3.63 3.77
C ILE A 339 -28.43 4.06 2.68
N ASP A 340 -28.21 3.56 1.46
CA ASP A 340 -29.06 3.83 0.32
C ASP A 340 -29.08 2.63 -0.64
N ARG A 341 -29.40 2.89 -1.92
CA ARG A 341 -29.48 1.87 -2.95
C ARG A 341 -28.18 1.07 -3.10
N PHE A 342 -27.03 1.72 -3.00
CA PHE A 342 -25.71 1.14 -3.28
C PHE A 342 -24.76 1.19 -2.07
N ASN A 343 -24.87 2.19 -1.21
CA ASN A 343 -23.95 2.40 -0.10
C ASN A 343 -24.29 1.54 1.12
N TYR A 344 -23.29 0.85 1.63
CA TYR A 344 -23.35 0.05 2.86
C TYR A 344 -22.18 0.38 3.78
N VAL A 345 -22.46 0.38 5.09
CA VAL A 345 -21.42 0.30 6.12
C VAL A 345 -21.42 -1.11 6.68
N VAL A 346 -20.29 -1.78 6.60
CA VAL A 346 -20.11 -3.20 6.93
C VAL A 346 -19.00 -3.33 7.96
N ALA A 347 -19.28 -4.02 9.06
CA ALA A 347 -18.32 -4.39 10.09
C ALA A 347 -18.12 -5.92 10.10
N ILE A 348 -16.89 -6.37 9.88
CA ILE A 348 -16.45 -7.76 10.02
C ILE A 348 -15.81 -7.88 11.41
N GLN A 349 -16.38 -8.72 12.29
CA GLN A 349 -16.02 -8.77 13.71
C GLN A 349 -16.01 -10.17 14.30
#